data_AF-A0A971W147-F1
#
_entry.id   AF-A0A971W147-F1
#
_cell.length_a   1.000
_cell.length_b   1.000
_cell.length_c   1.000
_cell.angle_alpha   90.00
_cell.angle_beta   90.00
_cell.angle_gamma   90.00
#
_symmetry.space_group_name_H-M   'P 1'
#
loop_
_entity.id
_entity.type
_entity.pdbx_description
1 polymer ?
#
loop_
_entity_poly.entity_id
_entity_poly.type
_entity_poly.pdbx_seq_one_letter_code
_entity_poly.pdbx_strand_id
1 'polypeptide(L)'
;MVLKFDEVIKRNFEKLQLFVPIVARVHGENHPEFNDVHRLFDEISAKVKNAAPGKPDLDSELKQLREITNNYTVPDGVCESCEAVYSMLAEIDKAYQA
;
A
#
# COMPACT_ATOMS: atom_id res chain seq x y z
N MET A 1 -16.07 -11.39 9.16
CA MET A 1 -15.13 -10.95 10.21
C MET A 1 -14.09 -10.06 9.53
N VAL A 2 -13.92 -8.81 9.99
CA VAL A 2 -12.84 -7.95 9.47
C VAL A 2 -11.55 -8.40 10.15
N LEU A 3 -10.50 -8.67 9.37
CA LEU A 3 -9.18 -9.03 9.91
C LEU A 3 -8.60 -7.85 10.70
N LYS A 4 -7.87 -8.12 11.77
CA LYS A 4 -7.16 -7.07 12.52
C LYS A 4 -5.99 -6.54 11.69
N PHE A 5 -5.59 -5.29 11.95
CA PHE A 5 -4.46 -4.65 11.28
C PHE A 5 -3.20 -5.54 11.22
N ASP A 6 -2.79 -6.11 12.36
CA ASP A 6 -1.58 -6.96 12.42
C ASP A 6 -1.69 -8.23 11.56
N GLU A 7 -2.89 -8.79 11.42
CA GLU A 7 -3.15 -9.97 10.59
C GLU A 7 -3.07 -9.62 9.10
N VAL A 8 -3.61 -8.46 8.72
CA VAL A 8 -3.54 -7.95 7.35
C VAL A 8 -2.11 -7.60 6.95
N ILE A 9 -1.35 -6.96 7.86
CA ILE A 9 0.07 -6.70 7.65
C ILE A 9 0.82 -8.02 7.42
N LYS A 10 0.68 -9.02 8.29
CA LYS A 10 1.34 -10.32 8.13
C LYS A 10 1.01 -11.00 6.80
N ARG A 11 -0.23 -10.86 6.31
CA ARG A 11 -0.68 -11.49 5.07
C ARG A 11 -0.14 -10.81 3.82
N ASN A 12 -0.10 -9.49 3.80
CA ASN A 12 0.07 -8.71 2.57
C ASN A 12 1.47 -8.08 2.43
N PHE A 13 2.15 -7.80 3.55
CA PHE A 13 3.31 -6.92 3.57
C PHE A 13 4.54 -7.46 2.83
N GLU A 14 4.83 -8.76 2.93
CA GLU A 14 5.93 -9.38 2.17
C GLU A 14 5.70 -9.31 0.66
N LYS A 15 4.45 -9.51 0.20
CA LYS A 15 4.11 -9.39 -1.22
C LYS A 15 4.19 -7.95 -1.71
N LEU A 16 3.72 -7.00 -0.91
CA LEU A 16 3.81 -5.59 -1.24
C LEU A 16 5.27 -5.13 -1.37
N GLN A 17 6.18 -5.60 -0.50
CA GLN A 17 7.62 -5.32 -0.64
C GLN A 17 8.23 -5.83 -1.94
N LEU A 18 7.68 -6.89 -2.53
CA LEU A 18 8.12 -7.41 -3.82
C LEU A 18 7.47 -6.65 -4.98
N PHE A 19 6.17 -6.41 -4.92
CA PHE A 19 5.42 -5.91 -6.08
C PHE A 19 5.46 -4.39 -6.25
N VAL A 20 5.41 -3.62 -5.17
CA VAL A 20 5.43 -2.15 -5.23
C VAL A 20 6.61 -1.60 -6.02
N PRO A 21 7.89 -2.00 -5.76
CA PRO A 21 9.02 -1.49 -6.54
C PRO A 21 8.98 -1.94 -8.01
N ILE A 22 8.46 -3.13 -8.29
CA ILE A 22 8.34 -3.65 -9.66
C ILE A 22 7.30 -2.84 -10.44
N VAL A 23 6.13 -2.61 -9.86
CA VAL A 23 5.05 -1.84 -10.47
C VAL A 23 5.50 -0.40 -10.73
N ALA A 24 6.14 0.25 -9.74
CA ALA A 24 6.70 1.58 -9.93
C ALA A 24 7.74 1.63 -11.06
N ARG A 25 8.64 0.63 -11.13
CA ARG A 25 9.65 0.58 -12.20
C ARG A 25 9.05 0.38 -13.60
N VAL A 26 8.05 -0.48 -13.74
CA VAL A 26 7.49 -0.87 -15.04
C VAL A 26 6.43 0.11 -15.54
N HIS A 27 5.62 0.65 -14.63
CA HIS A 27 4.49 1.51 -14.98
C HIS A 27 4.73 2.98 -14.61
N GLY A 28 5.70 3.31 -13.76
CA GLY A 28 5.93 4.67 -13.24
C GLY A 28 6.27 5.73 -14.27
N GLU A 29 6.72 5.36 -15.48
CA GLU A 29 6.92 6.32 -16.57
C GLU A 29 5.59 6.80 -17.18
N ASN A 30 4.61 5.90 -17.28
CA ASN A 30 3.27 6.20 -17.83
C ASN A 30 2.28 6.63 -16.75
N HIS A 31 2.47 6.12 -15.53
CA HIS A 31 1.63 6.28 -14.35
C HIS A 31 2.50 6.76 -13.18
N PRO A 32 2.86 8.06 -13.14
CA PRO A 32 3.78 8.61 -12.14
C PRO A 32 3.30 8.40 -10.70
N GLU A 33 2.00 8.20 -10.48
CA GLU A 33 1.41 7.86 -9.19
C GLU A 33 2.02 6.60 -8.56
N PHE A 34 2.49 5.63 -9.36
CA PHE A 34 3.13 4.43 -8.81
C PHE A 34 4.47 4.73 -8.16
N ASN A 35 5.18 5.79 -8.57
CA ASN A 35 6.41 6.22 -7.90
C ASN A 35 6.08 6.82 -6.51
N ASP A 36 5.00 7.58 -6.42
CA ASP A 36 4.52 8.12 -5.14
C ASP A 36 3.97 7.03 -4.21
N VAL A 37 3.25 6.04 -4.76
CA VAL A 37 2.83 4.85 -4.01
C VAL A 37 4.04 4.10 -3.45
N HIS A 38 5.11 3.97 -4.23
CA HIS A 38 6.35 3.32 -3.77
C HIS A 38 7.00 4.09 -2.63
N ARG A 39 7.16 5.41 -2.76
CA ARG A 39 7.71 6.27 -1.70
C ARG A 39 6.89 6.15 -0.40
N LEU A 40 5.56 6.25 -0.49
CA LEU A 40 4.68 6.15 0.67
C LEU A 40 4.71 4.76 1.29
N PHE A 41 4.80 3.71 0.47
CA PHE A 41 4.93 2.35 0.97
C PHE A 41 6.25 2.12 1.72
N ASP A 42 7.35 2.76 1.31
CA ASP A 42 8.61 2.71 2.03
C ASP A 42 8.50 3.39 3.41
N GLU A 43 7.81 4.54 3.47
CA GLU A 43 7.53 5.24 4.73
C GLU A 43 6.67 4.38 5.68
N ILE A 44 5.58 3.81 5.17
CA ILE A 44 4.75 2.84 5.91
C ILE A 44 5.61 1.66 6.36
N SER A 45 6.46 1.15 5.46
CA SER A 45 7.27 -0.03 5.75
C SER A 45 8.26 0.23 6.88
N ALA A 46 8.89 1.39 6.89
CA ALA A 46 9.78 1.82 7.96
C ALA A 46 9.02 1.95 9.29
N LYS A 47 7.85 2.60 9.28
CA LYS A 47 7.04 2.78 10.49
C LYS A 47 6.53 1.45 11.07
N VAL A 48 6.07 0.53 10.23
CA VAL A 48 5.63 -0.81 10.65
C VAL A 48 6.80 -1.60 11.26
N LYS A 49 7.99 -1.55 10.66
CA LYS A 49 9.18 -2.27 11.17
C LYS A 49 9.73 -1.68 12.47
N ASN A 50 9.61 -0.36 12.65
CA ASN A 50 10.13 0.36 13.81
C ASN A 50 9.09 0.50 14.95
N ALA A 51 7.85 0.08 14.73
CA ALA A 51 6.81 0.12 15.75
C ALA A 51 7.20 -0.77 16.95
N ALA A 52 7.27 -0.16 18.13
CA ALA A 52 7.10 -0.86 19.39
C ALA A 52 5.75 -1.62 19.38
N PRO A 53 5.53 -2.65 20.23
CA PRO A 53 4.26 -3.38 20.26
C PRO A 53 3.06 -2.44 20.31
N GLY A 54 2.29 -2.39 19.21
CA GLY A 54 1.22 -1.43 18.99
C GLY A 54 1.03 -1.08 17.52
N LYS A 55 -0.05 -0.35 17.24
CA LYS A 55 -0.38 0.12 15.89
C LYS A 55 0.49 1.35 15.55
N PRO A 56 1.30 1.33 14.49
CA PRO A 56 2.08 2.50 14.07
C PRO A 56 1.16 3.65 13.67
N ASP A 57 1.61 4.89 13.81
CA ASP A 57 0.92 6.06 13.27
C ASP A 57 1.12 6.14 11.75
N LEU A 58 0.12 5.71 10.99
CA LEU A 58 0.11 5.68 9.53
C LEU A 58 -0.91 6.65 8.92
N ASP A 59 -1.51 7.53 9.72
CA ASP A 59 -2.64 8.37 9.30
C ASP A 59 -2.30 9.22 8.07
N SER A 60 -1.11 9.83 8.10
CA SER A 60 -0.60 10.68 7.03
C SER A 60 -0.37 9.89 5.73
N GLU A 61 0.32 8.75 5.81
CA GLU A 61 0.70 7.99 4.61
C GLU A 61 -0.51 7.32 3.97
N LEU A 62 -1.42 6.76 4.78
CA LEU A 62 -2.65 6.15 4.28
C LEU A 62 -3.60 7.20 3.68
N LYS A 63 -3.66 8.40 4.25
CA LYS A 63 -4.42 9.50 3.66
C LYS A 63 -3.85 9.91 2.30
N GLN A 64 -2.54 10.08 2.19
CA GLN A 64 -1.91 10.42 0.92
C GLN A 64 -2.10 9.30 -0.12
N LEU A 65 -2.01 8.02 0.29
CA LEU A 65 -2.28 6.90 -0.59
C LEU A 65 -3.71 6.98 -1.16
N ARG A 66 -4.73 7.24 -0.33
CA ARG A 66 -6.10 7.41 -0.82
C ARG A 66 -6.23 8.55 -1.84
N GLU A 67 -5.54 9.68 -1.61
CA GLU A 67 -5.59 10.84 -2.50
C GLU A 67 -4.95 10.53 -3.87
N ILE A 68 -3.74 9.98 -3.88
CA ILE A 68 -3.00 9.75 -5.15
C ILE A 68 -3.53 8.56 -5.95
N THR A 69 -4.15 7.59 -5.29
CA THR A 69 -4.70 6.37 -5.95
C THR A 69 -6.19 6.47 -6.26
N ASN A 70 -6.82 7.63 -6.01
CA ASN A 70 -8.27 7.80 -6.09
C ASN A 70 -9.01 6.68 -5.32
N ASN A 71 -8.68 6.53 -4.03
CA ASN A 71 -9.16 5.45 -3.15
C ASN A 71 -8.87 4.04 -3.69
N TYR A 72 -7.63 3.79 -4.12
CA TYR A 72 -7.17 2.50 -4.65
C TYR A 72 -7.92 2.04 -5.90
N THR A 73 -8.39 2.99 -6.71
CA THR A 73 -9.04 2.69 -7.99
C THR A 73 -7.96 2.30 -9.00
N VAL A 74 -8.06 1.09 -9.54
CA VAL A 74 -7.12 0.58 -10.54
C VAL A 74 -7.35 1.33 -11.86
N PRO A 75 -6.32 1.96 -12.45
CA PRO A 75 -6.43 2.61 -13.75
C PRO A 75 -6.58 1.60 -14.89
N ASP A 76 -7.31 1.96 -15.95
CA ASP A 76 -7.43 1.13 -17.16
C ASP A 76 -6.08 0.90 -17.84
N GLY A 77 -5.85 -0.30 -18.36
CA GLY A 77 -4.65 -0.63 -19.15
C GLY A 77 -3.41 -1.00 -18.35
N VAL A 78 -3.54 -1.25 -17.05
CA VAL A 78 -2.46 -1.81 -16.22
C VAL A 78 -2.55 -3.34 -16.07
N CYS A 79 -1.48 -3.97 -15.59
CA CYS A 79 -1.42 -5.42 -15.42
C CYS A 79 -2.02 -5.90 -14.08
N GLU A 80 -2.26 -7.21 -13.97
CA GLU A 80 -2.78 -7.88 -12.76
C GLU A 80 -1.93 -7.59 -11.49
N SER A 81 -0.64 -7.29 -11.64
CA SER A 81 0.22 -6.96 -10.50
C SER A 81 -0.11 -5.58 -9.89
N CYS A 82 -0.60 -4.63 -10.68
CA CYS A 82 -1.04 -3.32 -10.19
C CYS A 82 -2.34 -3.47 -9.38
N GLU A 83 -3.29 -4.26 -9.89
CA GLU A 83 -4.51 -4.61 -9.19
C GLU A 83 -4.22 -5.26 -7.83
N ALA A 84 -3.28 -6.20 -7.80
CA ALA A 84 -2.87 -6.86 -6.57
C ALA A 84 -2.30 -5.87 -5.54
N VAL A 85 -1.44 -4.93 -5.96
CA VAL A 85 -0.89 -3.90 -5.08
C VAL A 85 -2.00 -3.03 -4.48
N TYR A 86 -2.91 -2.50 -5.30
CA TYR A 86 -3.97 -1.62 -4.81
C TYR A 86 -4.96 -2.35 -3.90
N SER A 87 -5.32 -3.59 -4.24
CA SER A 87 -6.18 -4.43 -3.39
C SER A 87 -5.55 -4.69 -2.01
N MET A 88 -4.26 -5.06 -1.97
CA MET A 88 -3.55 -5.30 -0.71
C MET A 88 -3.37 -4.01 0.12
N LEU A 89 -3.11 -2.87 -0.52
CA LEU A 89 -3.03 -1.57 0.17
C LEU A 89 -4.40 -1.14 0.74
N ALA A 90 -5.48 -1.35 -0.01
CA ALA A 90 -6.84 -1.09 0.45
C ALA A 90 -7.24 -1.98 1.64
N GLU A 91 -6.83 -3.26 1.65
CA GLU A 91 -7.01 -4.14 2.80
C GLU A 91 -6.32 -3.59 4.06
N ILE A 92 -5.07 -3.11 3.92
CA ILE A 92 -4.30 -2.50 5.02
C ILE A 92 -5.01 -1.25 5.54
N ASP A 93 -5.40 -0.33 4.65
CA ASP A 93 -6.08 0.91 5.04
C ASP A 93 -7.41 0.63 5.76
N LYS A 94 -8.22 -0.28 5.22
CA LYS A 94 -9.48 -0.68 5.84
C LYS A 94 -9.29 -1.28 7.24
N ALA A 95 -8.30 -2.16 7.40
CA ALA A 95 -8.00 -2.76 8.70
C ALA A 95 -7.38 -1.76 9.67
N TYR A 96 -6.72 -0.73 9.16
CA TYR A 96 -6.22 0.39 9.93
C TYR A 96 -7.32 1.36 10.38
N GLN A 97 -8.43 1.50 9.65
CA GLN A 97 -9.54 2.36 10.07
C GLN A 97 -10.57 1.68 10.99
N ALA A 98 -10.51 0.36 11.10
CA ALA A 98 -11.37 -0.45 11.97
C ALA A 98 -10.98 -0.38 13.45
#